data_AF-A0A9D2RIW7-F1
#
_entry.id   AF-A0A9D2RIW7-F1
#
_cell.length_a   1.000
_cell.length_b   1.000
_cell.length_c   1.000
_cell.angle_alpha   90.00
_cell.angle_beta   90.00
_cell.angle_gamma   90.00
#
_symmetry.space_group_name_H-M   'P 1'
#
loop_
_entity.id
_entity.type
_entity.pdbx_description
1 polymer ?
#
loop_
_entity_poly.entity_id
_entity_poly.type
_entity_poly.pdbx_seq_one_letter_code
_entity_poly.pdbx_strand_id
1 'polypeptide(L)'
;MEESLSLDELLQYYRKAMEMEEVDPAVYSPLVLAYIGDGVYELMIRAKVINRGSMQVNKMHKHSAMLVKASAQAALIQAIEPDLTPQELAIYKRGRNAKSATVAKHASVIDYRKATGLEALVGWLFLMGQYQRLTDLVSEGLKRTGLMPHPEDNARKDEGDKTDHEI
;
A
#
# COMPACT_ATOMS: atom_id res chain seq x y z
N MET A 1 2.24 35.60 -4.60
CA MET A 1 2.25 34.32 -3.87
C MET A 1 1.65 33.32 -4.84
N GLU A 2 2.41 32.30 -5.25
CA GLU A 2 1.82 31.19 -5.99
C GLU A 2 0.79 30.53 -5.06
N GLU A 3 -0.48 30.50 -5.46
CA GLU A 3 -1.48 29.70 -4.76
C GLU A 3 -1.09 28.23 -4.91
N SER A 4 -0.67 27.61 -3.81
CA SER A 4 -0.43 26.17 -3.80
C SER A 4 -1.78 25.47 -3.91
N LEU A 5 -1.97 24.70 -4.98
CA LEU A 5 -3.13 23.80 -5.10
C LEU A 5 -3.16 22.83 -3.92
N SER A 6 -4.31 22.74 -3.25
CA SER A 6 -4.61 21.66 -2.33
C SER A 6 -4.68 20.31 -3.08
N LEU A 7 -4.57 19.21 -2.33
CA LEU A 7 -4.67 17.86 -2.93
C LEU A 7 -6.02 17.64 -3.62
N ASP A 8 -7.09 18.19 -3.06
CA ASP A 8 -8.44 18.10 -3.64
C ASP A 8 -8.53 18.88 -4.96
N GLU A 9 -7.93 20.08 -5.03
CA GLU A 9 -7.89 20.87 -6.26
C GLU A 9 -7.03 20.19 -7.34
N LEU A 10 -5.91 19.58 -6.96
CA LEU A 10 -5.09 18.78 -7.87
C LEU A 10 -5.86 17.59 -8.43
N LEU A 11 -6.59 16.86 -7.57
CA LEU A 11 -7.38 15.70 -8.00
C LEU A 11 -8.56 16.11 -8.89
N GLN A 12 -9.23 17.22 -8.60
CA GLN A 12 -10.28 17.78 -9.46
C GLN A 12 -9.73 18.19 -10.83
N TYR A 13 -8.60 18.91 -10.84
CA TYR A 13 -7.93 19.29 -12.08
C TYR A 13 -7.49 18.08 -12.88
N TYR A 14 -6.87 17.08 -12.23
CA TYR A 14 -6.42 15.85 -12.87
C TYR A 14 -7.58 15.10 -13.52
N ARG A 15 -8.71 14.93 -12.82
CA ARG A 15 -9.90 14.27 -13.38
C ARG A 15 -10.41 14.99 -14.63
N LYS A 16 -10.47 16.32 -14.59
CA LYS A 16 -10.89 17.13 -15.74
C LYS A 16 -9.90 17.02 -16.90
N ALA A 17 -8.60 17.15 -16.64
CA ALA A 17 -7.55 17.13 -17.65
C ALA A 17 -7.40 15.78 -18.34
N MET A 18 -7.71 14.69 -17.62
CA MET A 18 -7.65 13.31 -18.12
C MET A 18 -9.01 12.80 -18.64
N GLU A 19 -10.02 13.67 -18.73
CA GLU A 19 -11.38 13.32 -19.21
C GLU A 19 -11.97 12.11 -18.48
N MET A 20 -11.76 12.04 -17.16
CA MET A 20 -12.22 10.91 -16.34
C MET A 20 -13.74 10.98 -16.13
N GLU A 21 -14.42 9.86 -16.37
CA GLU A 21 -15.83 9.71 -16.04
C GLU A 21 -16.05 9.51 -14.53
N GLU A 22 -17.27 9.77 -14.06
CA GLU A 22 -17.68 9.35 -12.74
C GLU A 22 -17.70 7.82 -12.66
N VAL A 23 -17.21 7.32 -11.55
CA VAL A 23 -17.02 5.89 -11.32
C VAL A 23 -17.82 5.48 -10.11
N ASP A 24 -18.66 4.45 -10.25
CA ASP A 24 -19.25 3.75 -9.11
C ASP A 24 -18.35 2.56 -8.73
N PRO A 25 -17.62 2.62 -7.59
CA PRO A 25 -16.73 1.52 -7.19
C PRO A 25 -17.48 0.22 -6.90
N ALA A 26 -18.80 0.26 -6.69
CA ALA A 26 -19.63 -0.93 -6.46
C ALA A 26 -19.72 -1.83 -7.70
N VAL A 27 -19.62 -1.27 -8.91
CA VAL A 27 -19.75 -2.03 -10.17
C VAL A 27 -18.46 -2.73 -10.59
N TYR A 28 -17.32 -2.39 -9.99
CA TYR A 28 -16.05 -2.99 -10.37
C TYR A 28 -15.83 -4.38 -9.79
N SER A 29 -15.18 -5.22 -10.61
CA SER A 29 -14.73 -6.53 -10.16
C SER A 29 -13.64 -6.36 -9.08
N PRO A 30 -13.50 -7.33 -8.15
CA PRO A 30 -12.49 -7.23 -7.10
C PRO A 30 -11.05 -7.15 -7.63
N LEU A 31 -10.78 -7.72 -8.81
CA LEU A 31 -9.46 -7.64 -9.45
C LEU A 31 -9.18 -6.25 -10.05
N VAL A 32 -10.21 -5.56 -10.55
CA VAL A 32 -10.08 -4.17 -11.01
C VAL A 32 -9.82 -3.25 -9.82
N LEU A 33 -10.51 -3.47 -8.70
CA LEU A 33 -10.23 -2.74 -7.45
C LEU A 33 -8.81 -3.00 -6.96
N ALA A 34 -8.36 -4.27 -6.99
CA ALA A 34 -7.00 -4.62 -6.59
C ALA A 34 -5.95 -3.97 -7.50
N TYR A 35 -6.19 -3.90 -8.81
CA TYR A 35 -5.29 -3.27 -9.77
C TYR A 35 -4.97 -1.81 -9.42
N ILE A 36 -6.00 -0.98 -9.17
CA ILE A 36 -5.75 0.41 -8.78
C ILE A 36 -5.22 0.51 -7.34
N GLY A 37 -5.68 -0.37 -6.45
CA GLY A 37 -5.26 -0.40 -5.06
C GLY A 37 -3.78 -0.72 -4.87
N ASP A 38 -3.22 -1.63 -5.67
CA ASP A 38 -1.78 -1.93 -5.69
C ASP A 38 -0.97 -0.66 -5.99
N GLY A 39 -1.36 0.10 -7.02
CA GLY A 39 -0.70 1.36 -7.37
C GLY A 39 -0.80 2.44 -6.27
N VAL A 40 -1.96 2.56 -5.64
CA VAL A 40 -2.18 3.50 -4.52
C VAL A 40 -1.33 3.11 -3.31
N TYR A 41 -1.33 1.84 -2.94
CA TYR A 41 -0.55 1.33 -1.81
C TYR A 41 0.96 1.50 -2.06
N GLU A 42 1.45 1.14 -3.24
CA GLU A 42 2.85 1.34 -3.65
C GLU A 42 3.27 2.81 -3.51
N LEU A 43 2.44 3.75 -3.97
CA LEU A 43 2.72 5.19 -3.85
C LEU A 43 2.79 5.64 -2.38
N MET A 44 1.84 5.22 -1.55
CA MET A 44 1.84 5.53 -0.11
C MET A 44 3.12 5.04 0.58
N ILE A 45 3.54 3.80 0.28
CA ILE A 45 4.76 3.22 0.84
C ILE A 45 6.01 3.95 0.34
N ARG A 46 6.12 4.22 -0.97
CA ARG A 46 7.26 4.97 -1.53
C ARG A 46 7.37 6.37 -0.94
N ALA A 47 6.25 7.09 -0.84
CA ALA A 47 6.22 8.42 -0.21
C ALA A 47 6.70 8.37 1.25
N LYS A 48 6.29 7.35 2.00
CA LYS A 48 6.75 7.15 3.38
C LYS A 48 8.25 6.82 3.48
N VAL A 49 8.78 6.01 2.55
CA VAL A 49 10.20 5.64 2.51
C VAL A 49 11.07 6.85 2.15
N ILE A 50 10.66 7.67 1.19
CA ILE A 50 11.38 8.89 0.78
C ILE A 50 11.44 9.91 1.91
N ASN A 51 10.38 10.02 2.73
CA ASN A 51 10.31 10.99 3.84
C ASN A 51 11.27 10.68 5.03
N ARG A 52 12.23 9.77 4.87
CA ARG A 52 13.19 9.37 5.93
C ARG A 52 14.63 9.86 5.70
N GLY A 53 14.81 10.84 4.82
CA GLY A 53 16.09 11.49 4.58
C GLY A 53 16.94 10.84 3.49
N SER A 54 18.22 11.23 3.43
CA SER A 54 19.17 10.85 2.37
C SER A 54 19.55 9.37 2.45
N MET A 55 18.71 8.49 1.91
CA MET A 55 19.05 7.10 1.61
C MET A 55 19.45 6.95 0.13
N GLN A 56 20.38 6.05 -0.16
CA GLN A 56 20.65 5.68 -1.56
C GLN A 56 19.39 5.07 -2.20
N VAL A 57 19.12 5.41 -3.47
CA VAL A 57 17.94 4.94 -4.23
C VAL A 57 17.80 3.42 -4.20
N ASN A 58 18.91 2.68 -4.28
CA ASN A 58 18.90 1.21 -4.18
C ASN A 58 18.39 0.71 -2.81
N LYS A 59 18.74 1.39 -1.71
CA LYS A 59 18.23 1.07 -0.37
C LYS A 59 16.74 1.40 -0.27
N MET A 60 16.29 2.52 -0.86
CA MET A 60 14.87 2.89 -0.92
C MET A 60 14.04 1.83 -1.66
N HIS A 61 14.50 1.38 -2.85
CA HIS A 61 13.81 0.32 -3.60
C HIS A 61 13.71 -0.99 -2.81
N LYS A 62 14.80 -1.41 -2.15
CA LYS A 62 14.78 -2.61 -1.29
C LYS A 62 13.79 -2.48 -0.14
N HIS A 63 13.74 -1.33 0.51
CA HIS A 63 12.80 -1.08 1.61
C HIS A 63 11.35 -1.08 1.12
N SER A 64 11.03 -0.35 0.05
CA SER A 64 9.68 -0.37 -0.52
C SER A 64 9.26 -1.79 -0.91
N ALA A 65 10.11 -2.53 -1.65
CA ALA A 65 9.83 -3.90 -2.06
C ALA A 65 9.52 -4.84 -0.88
N MET A 66 10.18 -4.65 0.27
CA MET A 66 9.93 -5.43 1.48
C MET A 66 8.58 -5.14 2.13
N LEU A 67 8.04 -3.94 1.96
CA LEU A 67 6.76 -3.50 2.50
C LEU A 67 5.58 -3.77 1.55
N VAL A 68 5.85 -3.91 0.26
CA VAL A 68 4.81 -4.14 -0.77
C VAL A 68 4.65 -5.60 -1.18
N LYS A 69 5.56 -6.49 -0.77
CA LYS A 69 5.41 -7.93 -1.00
C LYS A 69 4.15 -8.49 -0.35
N ALA A 70 3.59 -9.54 -0.96
CA ALA A 70 2.34 -10.16 -0.53
C ALA A 70 2.31 -10.59 0.95
N SER A 71 3.42 -11.10 1.50
CA SER A 71 3.46 -11.50 2.91
C SER A 71 3.41 -10.31 3.88
N ALA A 72 3.97 -9.16 3.51
CA ALA A 72 3.86 -7.94 4.30
C ALA A 72 2.43 -7.39 4.28
N GLN A 73 1.82 -7.35 3.10
CA GLN A 73 0.42 -6.98 2.92
C GLN A 73 -0.54 -7.93 3.67
N ALA A 74 -0.27 -9.24 3.62
CA ALA A 74 -1.03 -10.26 4.35
C ALA A 74 -0.95 -10.06 5.87
N ALA A 75 0.23 -9.77 6.41
CA ALA A 75 0.40 -9.45 7.82
C ALA A 75 -0.33 -8.16 8.21
N LEU A 76 -0.27 -7.13 7.35
CA LEU A 76 -0.94 -5.85 7.56
C LEU A 76 -2.45 -6.04 7.69
N ILE A 77 -3.09 -6.67 6.70
CA ILE A 77 -4.55 -6.84 6.71
C ILE A 77 -5.01 -7.72 7.88
N GLN A 78 -4.24 -8.74 8.27
CA GLN A 78 -4.55 -9.54 9.45
C GLN A 78 -4.53 -8.71 10.74
N ALA A 79 -3.64 -7.72 10.84
CA ALA A 79 -3.54 -6.87 12.03
C ALA A 79 -4.69 -5.86 12.16
N ILE A 80 -5.33 -5.48 11.05
CA ILE A 80 -6.42 -4.49 11.01
C ILE A 80 -7.79 -5.09 10.68
N GLU A 81 -7.89 -6.38 10.34
CA GLU A 81 -9.17 -7.04 10.03
C GLU A 81 -10.25 -6.81 11.11
N PRO A 82 -9.93 -6.80 12.43
CA PRO A 82 -10.91 -6.49 13.48
C PRO A 82 -11.47 -5.06 13.43
N ASP A 83 -10.74 -4.11 12.82
CA ASP A 83 -11.12 -2.70 12.75
C ASP A 83 -11.98 -2.38 11.53
N LEU A 84 -12.14 -3.35 10.62
CA LEU A 84 -12.92 -3.17 9.40
C LEU A 84 -14.42 -3.12 9.71
N THR A 85 -15.09 -2.17 9.10
CA THR A 85 -16.55 -2.15 9.05
C THR A 85 -17.07 -3.36 8.27
N PRO A 86 -18.35 -3.75 8.43
CA PRO A 86 -18.93 -4.85 7.67
C PRO A 86 -18.81 -4.69 6.15
N GLN A 87 -18.91 -3.46 5.64
CA GLN A 87 -18.77 -3.15 4.23
C GLN A 87 -17.32 -3.33 3.76
N GLU A 88 -16.35 -2.75 4.46
CA GLU A 88 -14.91 -2.91 4.17
C GLU A 88 -14.50 -4.39 4.19
N LEU A 89 -14.96 -5.13 5.20
CA LEU A 89 -14.71 -6.57 5.31
C LEU A 89 -15.30 -7.35 4.12
N ALA A 90 -16.48 -6.94 3.62
CA ALA A 90 -17.06 -7.55 2.43
C ALA A 90 -16.22 -7.28 1.18
N ILE A 91 -15.73 -6.04 0.98
CA ILE A 91 -14.82 -5.72 -0.13
C ILE A 91 -13.55 -6.57 -0.06
N TYR A 92 -12.90 -6.59 1.12
CA TYR A 92 -11.71 -7.40 1.37
C TYR A 92 -11.95 -8.88 1.03
N LYS A 93 -13.04 -9.47 1.53
CA LYS A 93 -13.39 -10.88 1.29
C LYS A 93 -13.63 -11.16 -0.19
N ARG A 94 -14.24 -10.23 -0.94
CA ARG A 94 -14.42 -10.37 -2.39
C ARG A 94 -13.07 -10.40 -3.11
N GLY A 95 -12.14 -9.51 -2.77
CA GLY A 95 -10.77 -9.50 -3.33
C GLY A 95 -10.02 -10.79 -3.00
N ARG A 96 -10.03 -11.21 -1.73
CA ARG A 96 -9.38 -12.45 -1.26
C ARG A 96 -9.90 -13.71 -1.94
N ASN A 97 -11.16 -13.72 -2.34
CA ASN A 97 -11.80 -14.85 -2.99
C ASN A 97 -11.78 -14.77 -4.52
N ALA A 98 -11.27 -13.68 -5.09
CA ALA A 98 -11.06 -13.59 -6.53
C ALA A 98 -10.03 -14.64 -6.97
N LYS A 99 -10.37 -15.41 -8.00
CA LYS A 99 -9.47 -16.41 -8.57
C LYS A 99 -8.56 -15.71 -9.59
N SER A 100 -7.25 -15.67 -9.34
CA SER A 100 -6.25 -15.38 -10.38
C SER A 100 -5.76 -16.70 -11.01
N ALA A 101 -5.37 -16.66 -12.29
CA ALA A 101 -5.17 -17.83 -13.13
C ALA A 101 -3.87 -18.63 -12.88
N THR A 102 -3.10 -18.38 -11.82
CA THR A 102 -1.76 -18.97 -11.64
C THR A 102 -1.53 -19.62 -10.28
N VAL A 103 -1.00 -20.84 -10.32
CA VAL A 103 -0.75 -21.70 -9.16
C VAL A 103 0.62 -21.38 -8.56
N ALA A 104 0.64 -20.64 -7.45
CA ALA A 104 1.83 -20.51 -6.62
C ALA A 104 1.89 -21.64 -5.55
N LYS A 105 3.02 -21.79 -4.84
CA LYS A 105 3.16 -22.77 -3.75
C LYS A 105 2.17 -22.46 -2.61
N HIS A 106 1.64 -23.47 -1.92
CA HIS A 106 0.48 -23.32 -1.00
C HIS A 106 0.58 -22.15 0.00
N ALA A 107 1.71 -21.95 0.67
CA ALA A 107 1.89 -20.84 1.62
C ALA A 107 1.84 -19.47 0.93
N SER A 108 2.47 -19.32 -0.25
CA SER A 108 2.43 -18.07 -1.01
C SER A 108 1.05 -17.79 -1.60
N VAL A 109 0.22 -18.81 -1.85
CA VAL A 109 -1.15 -18.62 -2.37
C VAL A 109 -2.04 -17.93 -1.33
N ILE A 110 -1.92 -18.29 -0.05
CA ILE A 110 -2.74 -17.68 1.01
C ILE A 110 -2.37 -16.21 1.17
N ASP A 111 -1.07 -15.91 1.24
CA ASP A 111 -0.59 -14.53 1.37
C ASP A 111 -0.97 -13.69 0.15
N TYR A 112 -0.82 -14.24 -1.06
CA TYR A 112 -1.24 -13.56 -2.29
C TYR A 112 -2.73 -13.22 -2.26
N ARG A 113 -3.59 -14.16 -1.85
CA ARG A 113 -5.03 -13.91 -1.74
C ARG A 113 -5.33 -12.84 -0.68
N LYS A 114 -4.65 -12.85 0.46
CA LYS A 114 -4.83 -11.80 1.47
C LYS A 114 -4.38 -10.43 0.94
N ALA A 115 -3.24 -10.37 0.25
CA ALA A 115 -2.73 -9.16 -0.39
C ALA A 115 -3.73 -8.62 -1.43
N THR A 116 -4.22 -9.45 -2.35
CA THR A 116 -5.27 -9.05 -3.31
C THR A 116 -6.55 -8.55 -2.62
N GLY A 117 -6.90 -9.13 -1.46
CA GLY A 117 -7.98 -8.62 -0.63
C GLY A 117 -7.70 -7.21 -0.09
N LEU A 118 -6.48 -6.97 0.42
CA LEU A 118 -6.06 -5.65 0.89
C LEU A 118 -6.04 -4.63 -0.25
N GLU A 119 -5.44 -4.97 -1.39
CA GLU A 119 -5.39 -4.14 -2.59
C GLU A 119 -6.81 -3.76 -3.04
N ALA A 120 -7.75 -4.72 -3.06
CA ALA A 120 -9.15 -4.42 -3.40
C ALA A 120 -9.81 -3.44 -2.41
N LEU A 121 -9.52 -3.56 -1.12
CA LEU A 121 -10.01 -2.62 -0.09
C LEU A 121 -9.40 -1.21 -0.28
N VAL A 122 -8.09 -1.14 -0.51
CA VAL A 122 -7.36 0.11 -0.78
C VAL A 122 -7.94 0.81 -2.02
N GLY A 123 -8.10 0.07 -3.12
CA GLY A 123 -8.67 0.62 -4.35
C GLY A 123 -10.10 1.11 -4.17
N TRP A 124 -10.93 0.36 -3.45
CA TRP A 124 -12.31 0.78 -3.16
C TRP A 124 -12.37 2.07 -2.33
N LEU A 125 -11.61 2.16 -1.23
CA LEU A 125 -11.55 3.37 -0.40
C LEU A 125 -11.02 4.58 -1.18
N PHE A 126 -10.02 4.38 -2.04
CA PHE A 126 -9.47 5.42 -2.89
C PHE A 126 -10.49 5.96 -3.89
N LEU A 127 -11.22 5.08 -4.58
CA LEU A 127 -12.24 5.48 -5.55
C LEU A 127 -13.46 6.13 -4.89
N MET A 128 -13.80 5.71 -3.67
CA MET A 128 -14.84 6.34 -2.84
C MET A 128 -14.42 7.70 -2.25
N GLY A 129 -13.17 8.15 -2.47
CA GLY A 129 -12.65 9.39 -1.87
C GLY A 129 -12.45 9.33 -0.35
N GLN A 130 -12.46 8.14 0.25
CA GLN A 130 -12.32 7.95 1.70
C GLN A 130 -10.85 7.94 2.12
N TYR A 131 -10.11 9.00 1.74
CA TYR A 131 -8.65 9.08 1.89
C TYR A 131 -8.17 9.07 3.35
N GLN A 132 -8.94 9.67 4.26
CA GLN A 132 -8.65 9.63 5.69
C GLN A 132 -8.69 8.18 6.20
N ARG A 133 -9.80 7.48 5.95
CA ARG A 133 -9.98 6.08 6.37
C ARG A 133 -8.95 5.14 5.75
N LEU A 134 -8.65 5.31 4.47
CA LEU A 134 -7.58 4.60 3.76
C LEU A 134 -6.23 4.76 4.49
N THR A 135 -5.87 6.00 4.81
CA THR A 135 -4.59 6.33 5.43
C THR A 135 -4.52 5.83 6.87
N ASP A 136 -5.60 5.93 7.63
CA ASP A 136 -5.68 5.44 9.01
C ASP A 136 -5.48 3.92 9.07
N LEU A 137 -6.16 3.16 8.20
CA LEU A 137 -6.01 1.70 8.14
C LEU A 137 -4.59 1.26 7.77
N VAL A 138 -4.00 1.86 6.73
CA VAL A 138 -2.62 1.52 6.31
C VAL A 138 -1.62 1.90 7.40
N SER A 139 -1.75 3.10 7.99
CA SER A 139 -0.88 3.58 9.06
C SER A 139 -0.95 2.67 10.28
N GLU A 140 -2.15 2.31 10.72
CA GLU A 140 -2.35 1.43 11.86
C GLU A 140 -1.81 0.01 11.61
N GLY A 141 -2.06 -0.55 10.43
CA GLY A 141 -1.53 -1.85 10.06
C GLY A 141 0.00 -1.90 10.01
N LEU A 142 0.65 -0.85 9.49
CA LEU A 142 2.12 -0.73 9.52
C LEU A 142 2.67 -0.62 10.94
N LYS A 143 1.98 0.08 11.86
CA LYS A 143 2.37 0.17 13.28
C LYS A 143 2.29 -1.21 13.94
N ARG A 144 1.14 -1.89 13.84
CA ARG A 144 0.88 -3.16 14.53
C ARG A 144 1.78 -4.29 14.07
N THR A 145 2.18 -4.29 12.79
CA THR A 145 3.07 -5.31 12.23
C THR A 145 4.54 -5.07 12.53
N GLY A 146 4.91 -3.93 13.12
CA GLY A 146 6.32 -3.55 13.27
C GLY A 146 7.03 -3.34 11.93
N LEU A 147 6.28 -3.30 10.82
CA LEU A 147 6.80 -3.01 9.48
C LEU A 147 7.06 -1.53 9.28
N MET A 148 6.79 -0.70 10.29
CA MET A 148 7.44 0.60 10.39
C MET A 148 8.89 0.40 10.87
N PRO A 149 9.91 0.59 10.02
CA PRO A 149 11.27 0.72 10.52
C PRO A 149 11.29 1.86 11.55
N HIS A 150 11.99 1.72 12.66
CA HIS A 150 12.26 2.84 13.56
C HIS A 150 13.33 3.74 12.91
N PRO A 151 13.32 5.07 13.12
CA PRO A 151 14.41 5.94 12.66
C PRO A 151 15.82 5.42 13.03
N GLU A 152 15.92 4.69 14.15
CA GLU A 152 17.17 4.12 14.67
C GLU A 152 17.63 2.84 13.96
N ASP A 153 16.76 2.13 13.23
CA ASP A 153 17.11 0.86 12.57
C ASP A 153 18.09 1.07 11.40
N ASN A 154 18.16 2.28 10.87
CA ASN A 154 19.08 2.67 9.80
C ASN A 154 20.47 3.05 10.31
N ALA A 155 20.58 3.60 11.53
CA ALA A 155 21.86 4.03 12.09
C ALA A 155 22.81 2.84 12.39
N ARG A 156 22.25 1.69 12.79
CA ARG A 156 23.04 0.51 13.18
C ARG A 156 23.60 -0.31 12.01
N LYS A 157 23.11 -0.09 10.78
CA LYS A 157 23.57 -0.85 9.60
C LYS A 157 24.63 -0.14 8.77
N ASP A 158 24.72 1.19 8.85
CA ASP A 158 25.74 1.95 8.11
C ASP A 158 27.12 1.92 8.79
N GLU A 159 27.22 1.45 10.04
CA GLU A 159 28.51 1.20 10.72
C GLU A 159 29.15 -0.14 10.34
N GLY A 160 28.36 -1.14 9.89
CA GLY A 160 28.82 -2.49 9.59
C GLY A 160 29.32 -2.73 8.17
N ASP A 161 29.22 -1.74 7.27
CA ASP A 161 29.60 -1.84 5.85
C ASP A 161 30.92 -1.12 5.53
N LYS A 162 31.63 -0.64 6.55
CA LYS A 162 32.90 0.10 6.41
C LYS A 162 34.16 -0.72 6.65
N THR A 163 34.07 -2.02 6.95
CA THR A 163 35.24 -2.82 7.37
C THR A 163 35.91 -3.70 6.30
N ASP A 164 35.40 -3.78 5.07
CA ASP A 164 35.90 -4.80 4.12
C ASP A 164 36.68 -4.24 2.91
N HIS A 165 37.22 -3.01 2.99
CA HIS A 165 38.08 -2.45 1.95
C HIS A 165 39.39 -1.85 2.49
N GLU A 166 40.12 -2.61 3.31
CA GLU A 166 41.58 -2.51 3.39
C GLU A 166 42.16 -3.92 3.53
N ILE A 167 42.77 -4.43 2.45
CA ILE A 167 44.03 -5.19 2.34
C ILE A 167 44.32 -5.37 0.83
#